data_AF-A0A4V1AN71-F1
#
_entry.id   AF-A0A4V1AN71-F1
#
_cell.length_a   1.000
_cell.length_b   1.000
_cell.length_c   1.000
_cell.angle_alpha   90.00
_cell.angle_beta   90.00
_cell.angle_gamma   90.00
#
_symmetry.space_group_name_H-M   'P 1'
#
loop_
_entity.id
_entity.type
_entity.pdbx_description
1 polymer ?
#
loop_
_entity_poly.entity_id
_entity_poly.type
_entity_poly.pdbx_seq_one_letter_code
_entity_poly.pdbx_strand_id
1 'polypeptide(L)'
;MIFIDEKRAMPDSLNVYFRLLQRIPVHHPLYVEIESRINRILVGYNGEAYVDYFLKNIEFPIRYAILKETNIWSSPRSMVQLDTLIITPNFICILEIKAIKDKIAF
;
A
#
# COMPACT_ATOMS: atom_id res chain seq x y z
N MET A 1 20.13 16.48 -5.63
CA MET A 1 18.80 16.41 -4.98
C MET A 1 18.22 15.06 -5.37
N ILE A 2 18.05 14.12 -4.44
CA ILE A 2 17.39 12.85 -4.78
C ILE A 2 15.94 13.04 -4.36
N PHE A 3 15.10 13.29 -5.37
CA PHE A 3 13.65 13.26 -5.24
C PHE A 3 13.23 11.97 -5.93
N ILE A 4 12.76 10.99 -5.16
CA ILE A 4 12.16 9.77 -5.69
C ILE A 4 10.71 9.83 -5.22
N ASP A 5 9.79 10.09 -6.14
CA ASP A 5 8.34 9.94 -5.96
C ASP A 5 7.86 8.96 -7.02
N GLU A 6 8.17 7.68 -6.80
CA GLU A 6 7.62 6.62 -7.61
C GLU A 6 6.10 6.53 -7.37
N LYS A 7 5.35 6.31 -8.45
CA LYS A 7 3.91 6.07 -8.33
C LYS A 7 3.70 4.72 -7.67
N ARG A 8 2.76 4.65 -6.72
CA ARG A 8 2.32 3.40 -6.13
C ARG A 8 1.75 2.50 -7.22
N ALA A 9 2.37 1.34 -7.40
CA ALA A 9 1.95 0.38 -8.39
C ALA A 9 0.73 -0.38 -7.86
N MET A 10 -0.20 -0.69 -8.77
CA MET A 10 -1.29 -1.57 -8.40
C MET A 10 -0.74 -2.99 -8.22
N PRO A 11 -1.12 -3.73 -7.16
CA PRO A 11 -0.61 -5.08 -6.95
C PRO A 11 -0.89 -6.02 -8.12
N ASP A 12 0.12 -6.69 -8.67
CA ASP A 12 -0.03 -7.63 -9.79
C ASP A 12 -1.03 -8.77 -9.51
N SER A 13 -1.17 -9.13 -8.23
CA SER A 13 -2.13 -10.13 -7.78
C SER A 13 -3.58 -9.80 -8.16
N LEU A 14 -3.95 -8.51 -8.29
CA LEU A 14 -5.28 -8.11 -8.76
C LEU A 14 -5.55 -8.60 -10.18
N ASN A 15 -4.57 -8.50 -11.08
CA ASN A 15 -4.71 -8.99 -12.45
C ASN A 15 -4.99 -10.50 -12.49
N VAL A 16 -4.37 -11.26 -11.58
CA VAL A 16 -4.61 -12.70 -11.44
C VAL A 16 -6.03 -12.95 -10.97
N TYR A 17 -6.50 -12.26 -9.92
CA TYR A 17 -7.85 -12.45 -9.39
C TYR A 17 -8.94 -12.02 -10.38
N PHE A 18 -8.77 -10.90 -11.10
CA PHE A 18 -9.73 -10.49 -12.13
C PHE A 18 -9.86 -11.54 -13.24
N ARG A 19 -8.73 -12.08 -13.71
CA ARG A 19 -8.72 -13.15 -14.72
C ARG A 19 -9.38 -14.42 -14.19
N LEU A 20 -9.17 -14.76 -12.93
CA LEU A 20 -9.77 -15.94 -12.31
C LEU A 20 -11.29 -15.77 -12.16
N LEU A 21 -11.75 -14.60 -11.71
CA LEU A 21 -13.16 -14.29 -11.53
C LEU A 21 -13.96 -14.43 -12.83
N GLN A 22 -13.38 -14.01 -13.96
CA GLN A 22 -13.99 -14.16 -15.30
C GLN A 22 -14.19 -15.62 -15.74
N ARG A 23 -13.50 -16.58 -15.12
CA ARG A 23 -13.57 -18.01 -15.46
C ARG A 23 -14.53 -18.79 -14.57
N ILE A 24 -15.08 -18.16 -13.55
CA ILE A 24 -15.90 -18.81 -12.53
C ILE A 24 -17.36 -18.36 -12.69
N PRO A 25 -18.34 -19.28 -12.72
CA PRO A 25 -19.75 -18.92 -12.72
C PRO A 25 -20.11 -18.08 -11.49
N VAL A 26 -20.93 -17.04 -11.67
CA VAL A 26 -21.32 -16.10 -10.60
C VAL A 26 -21.98 -16.76 -9.37
N HIS A 27 -22.63 -17.91 -9.54
CA HIS A 27 -23.26 -18.65 -8.43
C HIS A 27 -22.30 -19.61 -7.71
N HIS A 28 -21.07 -19.76 -8.18
CA HIS A 28 -20.09 -20.64 -7.56
C HIS A 28 -19.53 -19.99 -6.28
N PRO A 29 -19.41 -20.71 -5.15
CA PRO A 29 -18.94 -20.14 -3.88
C PRO A 29 -17.59 -19.40 -3.97
N LEU A 30 -16.67 -19.92 -4.78
CA LEU A 30 -15.36 -19.32 -5.03
C LEU A 30 -15.44 -17.91 -5.65
N TYR A 31 -16.51 -17.58 -6.37
CA TYR A 31 -16.71 -16.26 -6.95
C TYR A 31 -16.73 -15.18 -5.85
N VAL A 32 -17.55 -15.38 -4.82
CA VAL A 32 -17.70 -14.47 -3.68
C VAL A 32 -16.39 -14.32 -2.91
N GLU A 33 -15.63 -15.42 -2.75
CA GLU A 33 -14.34 -15.39 -2.08
C GLU A 33 -13.31 -14.54 -2.85
N ILE A 34 -13.22 -14.72 -4.17
CA ILE A 34 -12.29 -13.97 -5.02
C ILE A 34 -12.69 -12.51 -5.08
N GLU A 35 -13.98 -12.21 -5.24
CA GLU A 35 -14.50 -10.84 -5.22
C GLU A 35 -14.15 -10.14 -3.89
N SER A 36 -14.35 -10.81 -2.76
CA SER A 36 -13.95 -10.31 -1.43
C SER A 36 -12.44 -10.05 -1.34
N ARG A 37 -11.61 -10.89 -1.98
CA ARG A 37 -10.16 -10.71 -2.01
C ARG A 37 -9.74 -9.52 -2.87
N ILE A 38 -10.34 -9.36 -4.05
CA ILE A 38 -10.16 -8.18 -4.91
C ILE A 38 -10.50 -6.92 -4.12
N ASN A 39 -11.68 -6.88 -3.50
CA ASN A 39 -12.15 -5.73 -2.73
C ASN A 39 -11.19 -5.37 -1.59
N ARG A 40 -10.67 -6.36 -0.84
CA ARG A 40 -9.67 -6.10 0.21
C ARG A 40 -8.39 -5.48 -0.33
N ILE A 41 -7.86 -5.97 -1.44
CA ILE A 41 -6.63 -5.42 -2.04
C ILE A 41 -6.89 -4.00 -2.53
N LEU A 42 -8.03 -3.75 -3.19
CA LEU A 42 -8.41 -2.41 -3.65
C LEU A 42 -8.57 -1.42 -2.50
N VAL A 43 -9.19 -1.83 -1.38
CA VAL A 43 -9.35 -0.99 -0.19
C VAL A 43 -7.98 -0.61 0.39
N GLY A 44 -7.05 -1.56 0.50
CA GLY A 44 -5.67 -1.29 0.93
C GLY A 44 -4.96 -0.30 0.00
N TYR A 45 -4.90 -0.63 -1.29
CA TYR A 45 -4.26 0.21 -2.31
C TYR A 45 -4.83 1.63 -2.34
N ASN A 46 -6.16 1.78 -2.29
CA ASN A 46 -6.81 3.09 -2.31
C ASN A 46 -6.52 3.88 -1.03
N GLY A 47 -6.43 3.22 0.13
CA GLY A 47 -6.04 3.86 1.38
C GLY A 47 -4.62 4.41 1.32
N GLU A 48 -3.68 3.61 0.82
CA GLU A 48 -2.29 4.02 0.62
C GLU A 48 -2.16 5.14 -0.41
N ALA A 49 -2.84 5.02 -1.57
CA ALA A 49 -2.84 6.04 -2.61
C ALA A 49 -3.47 7.37 -2.14
N TYR A 50 -4.47 7.31 -1.25
CA TYR A 50 -5.05 8.49 -0.63
C TYR A 50 -4.04 9.21 0.28
N VAL A 51 -3.27 8.48 1.08
CA VAL A 51 -2.18 9.07 1.89
C VAL A 51 -1.08 9.64 0.99
N ASP A 52 -0.68 8.93 -0.06
CA ASP A 52 0.31 9.42 -1.04
C ASP A 52 -0.11 10.77 -1.65
N TYR A 53 -1.42 10.96 -1.91
CA TYR A 53 -1.94 12.25 -2.38
C TYR A 53 -1.67 13.38 -1.39
N PHE A 54 -1.87 13.19 -0.09
CA PHE A 54 -1.53 14.23 0.89
C PHE A 54 -0.03 14.45 0.99
N LEU A 55 0.76 13.38 1.02
CA LEU A 55 2.23 13.48 1.13
C LEU A 55 2.84 14.28 -0.01
N LYS A 56 2.31 14.17 -1.24
CA LYS A 56 2.74 14.96 -2.40
C LYS A 56 2.50 16.46 -2.24
N ASN A 57 1.52 16.85 -1.43
CA ASN A 57 1.18 18.25 -1.17
C ASN A 57 1.91 18.83 0.05
N ILE A 58 2.76 18.06 0.74
CA ILE A 58 3.55 18.54 1.87
C ILE A 58 4.82 19.22 1.37
N GLU A 59 5.00 20.48 1.75
CA GLU A 59 6.26 21.19 1.58
C GLU A 59 7.18 20.93 2.77
N PHE A 60 8.19 20.09 2.59
CA PHE A 60 9.18 19.88 3.62
C PHE A 60 10.22 21.03 3.57
N PRO A 61 10.55 21.65 4.73
CA PRO A 61 11.48 22.77 4.79
C PRO A 61 12.94 22.37 4.59
N ILE A 62 13.23 21.06 4.59
CA ILE A 62 14.56 20.47 4.48
C ILE A 62 14.54 19.35 3.45
N ARG A 63 15.72 18.90 3.02
CA ARG A 63 15.84 17.76 2.10
C ARG A 63 15.17 16.53 2.71
N TYR A 64 14.40 15.82 1.89
CA TYR A 64 13.66 14.64 2.31
C TYR A 64 13.60 13.60 1.19
N ALA A 65 13.28 12.37 1.57
CA ALA A 65 12.91 11.28 0.66
C ALA A 65 11.64 10.62 1.17
N ILE A 66 10.74 10.26 0.25
CA ILE A 66 9.54 9.46 0.54
C ILE A 66 9.66 8.18 -0.27
N LEU A 67 9.84 7.06 0.41
CA LEU A 67 9.97 5.74 -0.19
C LEU A 67 8.69 4.96 0.09
N LYS A 68 8.05 4.42 -0.95
CA LYS A 68 6.82 3.63 -0.85
C LYS A 68 7.17 2.15 -0.96
N GLU A 69 6.38 1.28 -0.33
CA GLU A 69 6.56 -0.18 -0.41
C GLU A 69 7.99 -0.63 -0.10
N THR A 70 8.59 -0.01 0.93
CA THR A 70 10.02 -0.18 1.22
C THR A 70 10.25 -1.49 1.97
N ASN A 71 11.03 -2.38 1.36
CA ASN A 71 11.46 -3.62 1.99
C ASN A 71 12.80 -3.45 2.69
N ILE A 72 12.81 -3.60 4.01
CA ILE A 72 14.02 -3.52 4.85
C ILE A 72 14.37 -4.89 5.43
N TRP A 73 15.66 -5.20 5.53
CA TRP A 73 16.12 -6.39 6.22
C TRP A 73 16.02 -6.18 7.74
N SER A 74 15.21 -6.99 8.41
CA SER A 74 15.15 -7.03 9.89
C SER A 74 16.09 -8.07 10.49
N SER A 75 16.49 -9.07 9.70
CA SER A 75 17.54 -10.04 10.02
C SER A 75 18.10 -10.62 8.71
N PRO A 76 19.19 -11.43 8.75
CA PRO A 76 19.72 -12.08 7.55
C PRO A 76 18.73 -12.96 6.78
N ARG A 77 17.58 -13.32 7.38
CA ARG A 77 16.56 -14.19 6.77
C ARG A 77 15.16 -13.58 6.75
N SER A 78 15.01 -12.32 7.14
CA SER A 78 13.69 -11.68 7.21
C SER A 78 13.71 -10.26 6.67
N MET A 79 12.73 -9.97 5.83
CA MET A 79 12.42 -8.63 5.37
C MET A 79 11.08 -8.18 5.95
N VAL A 80 10.99 -6.90 6.25
CA VAL A 80 9.74 -6.22 6.63
C VAL A 80 9.43 -5.21 5.55
N GLN A 81 8.21 -5.26 5.05
CA GLN A 81 7.67 -4.24 4.16
C GLN A 81 7.10 -3.11 5.00
N LEU A 82 7.43 -1.88 4.63
CA LEU A 82 6.85 -0.66 5.18
C LEU A 82 6.01 0.00 4.08
N ASP A 83 4.80 0.45 4.41
CA ASP A 83 3.91 1.07 3.40
C ASP A 83 4.50 2.37 2.86
N THR A 84 5.00 3.23 3.76
CA THR A 84 5.73 4.46 3.42
C THR A 84 6.79 4.81 4.47
N LEU A 85 7.99 5.14 4.00
CA LEU A 85 9.12 5.59 4.80
C LEU A 85 9.50 7.02 4.39
N ILE A 86 9.40 7.96 5.32
CA ILE A 86 9.83 9.36 5.13
C ILE A 86 11.15 9.56 5.85
N ILE A 87 12.16 10.04 5.13
CA ILE A 87 13.51 10.24 5.65
C ILE A 87 13.89 11.71 5.47
N THR A 88 14.41 12.31 6.53
CA THR A 88 15.08 13.61 6.54
C THR A 88 16.44 13.46 7.22
N PRO A 89 17.34 14.46 7.16
CA PRO A 89 18.62 14.42 7.88
C PRO A 89 18.51 14.16 9.39
N ASN A 90 17.38 14.55 10.01
CA ASN A 90 17.24 14.56 11.47
C ASN A 90 16.11 13.65 11.97
N PHE A 91 15.34 13.04 11.07
CA PHE A 91 14.13 12.32 11.43
C PHE A 91 13.76 11.26 10.39
N ILE A 92 13.30 10.12 10.89
CA ILE A 92 12.74 9.02 10.11
C ILE A 92 11.31 8.77 10.60
N CYS A 93 10.35 8.77 9.68
CA CYS A 93 8.96 8.43 9.95
C CYS A 93 8.56 7.17 9.18
N ILE A 94 8.04 6.19 9.90
CA ILE A 94 7.40 5.02 9.32
C ILE A 94 5.89 5.24 9.39
N LEU A 95 5.23 5.20 8.24
CA LEU A 95 3.78 5.28 8.14
C LEU A 95 3.24 3.91 7.75
N GLU A 96 2.51 3.30 8.69
CA GLU A 96 1.67 2.12 8.44
C GLU A 96 0.25 2.62 8.13
N ILE A 97 -0.31 2.22 7.00
CA ILE A 97 -1.54 2.78 6.46
C ILE A 97 -2.63 1.70 6.51
N LYS A 98 -3.67 1.94 7.32
CA LYS A 98 -4.84 1.05 7.39
C LYS A 98 -6.11 1.75 6.97
N ALA A 99 -6.71 1.25 5.91
CA ALA A 99 -8.07 1.63 5.52
C ALA A 99 -9.08 0.88 6.39
N ILE A 100 -9.68 1.58 7.35
CA ILE A 100 -10.66 1.01 8.29
C ILE A 100 -12.01 1.68 8.04
N LYS A 101 -13.05 0.86 7.81
CA LYS A 101 -14.43 1.33 7.59
C LYS A 101 -15.18 1.54 8.91
N ASP A 102 -14.75 0.84 9.96
CA ASP A 102 -15.35 0.88 11.30
C ASP A 102 -14.65 1.85 12.24
N LYS A 103 -15.25 2.08 13.41
CA LYS A 103 -14.66 2.93 14.45
C LYS A 103 -13.49 2.21 15.12
N ILE A 104 -12.37 2.90 15.23
CA ILE A 104 -11.25 2.46 16.06
C ILE A 104 -11.57 2.85 17.51
N ALA A 105 -11.63 1.87 18.41
CA ALA A 105 -11.64 2.10 19.84
C ALA A 105 -10.21 1.94 20.37
N PHE A 106 -9.76 2.89 21.19
CA PHE A 106 -8.44 2.90 21.84
C PHE A 106 -8.60 2.63 23.34
#